data_AF-A0A4V2V4Y8-F1
#
_entry.id   AF-A0A4V2V4Y8-F1
#
_cell.length_a   1.000
_cell.length_b   1.000
_cell.length_c   1.000
_cell.angle_alpha   90.00
_cell.angle_beta   90.00
_cell.angle_gamma   90.00
#
_symmetry.space_group_name_H-M   'P 1'
#
loop_
_entity.id
_entity.type
_entity.pdbx_description
1 polymer ?
#
loop_
_entity_poly.entity_id
_entity_poly.type
_entity_poly.pdbx_seq_one_letter_code
_entity_poly.pdbx_strand_id
1 'polypeptide(L)'
;MKTALRKINDFMEQGEIFLAVYDENDRLAYANQKYRQAFFLEPDAYPTWAELMRSNYHARRGTVINSPDFELWLKSTLSRRGKIPYRAFETDIHDGRWLFMTETVDEDGWMFCLATDITDLRA
;
A
#
# COMPACT_ATOMS: atom_id res chain seq x y z
N MET A 1 21.01 -18.75 2.03
CA MET A 1 19.68 -18.17 2.32
C MET A 1 19.77 -16.79 2.97
N LYS A 2 20.45 -16.61 4.12
CA LYS A 2 20.55 -15.29 4.81
C LYS A 2 21.08 -14.15 3.92
N THR A 3 22.11 -14.39 3.12
CA THR A 3 22.64 -13.38 2.19
C THR A 3 21.65 -12.97 1.11
N ALA A 4 20.86 -13.92 0.59
CA ALA A 4 19.89 -13.65 -0.47
C ALA A 4 18.71 -12.82 0.04
N LEU A 5 18.15 -13.15 1.21
CA LEU A 5 17.07 -12.36 1.83
C LEU A 5 17.51 -10.92 2.12
N ARG A 6 18.73 -10.73 2.64
CA ARG A 6 19.29 -9.39 2.80
C ARG A 6 19.39 -8.64 1.47
N LYS A 7 19.89 -9.30 0.41
CA LYS A 7 19.99 -8.67 -0.92
C LYS A 7 18.63 -8.32 -1.50
N ILE A 8 17.62 -9.16 -1.30
CA ILE A 8 16.23 -8.86 -1.67
C ILE A 8 15.76 -7.59 -0.96
N ASN A 9 15.98 -7.49 0.35
CA ASN A 9 15.65 -6.27 1.10
C ASN A 9 16.39 -5.04 0.56
N ASP A 10 17.70 -5.15 0.31
CA ASP A 10 18.49 -4.04 -0.26
C ASP A 10 17.91 -3.57 -1.61
N PHE A 11 17.50 -4.51 -2.48
CA PHE A 11 16.85 -4.18 -3.75
C PHE A 11 15.46 -3.57 -3.57
N MET A 12 14.68 -4.05 -2.60
CA MET A 12 13.36 -3.49 -2.30
C MET A 12 13.47 -2.06 -1.78
N GLU A 13 14.50 -1.70 -1.01
CA GLU A 13 14.71 -0.33 -0.52
C GLU A 13 15.23 0.62 -1.62
N GLN A 14 16.06 0.13 -2.53
CA GLN A 14 16.67 0.95 -3.60
C GLN A 14 15.84 1.02 -4.88
N GLY A 15 14.90 0.08 -5.06
CA GLY A 15 14.11 -0.05 -6.27
C GLY A 15 13.02 1.02 -6.40
N GLU A 16 12.39 1.03 -7.58
CA GLU A 16 11.25 1.90 -7.90
C GLU A 16 9.89 1.28 -7.54
N ILE A 17 9.91 0.12 -6.87
CA ILE A 17 8.69 -0.55 -6.41
C ILE A 17 8.22 0.07 -5.08
N PHE A 18 6.91 0.17 -4.91
CA PHE A 18 6.29 0.47 -3.63
C PHE A 18 5.94 -0.86 -2.99
N LEU A 19 6.33 -1.09 -1.74
CA LEU A 19 6.10 -2.37 -1.07
C LEU A 19 5.67 -2.15 0.38
N ALA A 20 4.61 -2.84 0.78
CA ALA A 20 4.16 -2.95 2.15
C ALA A 20 3.71 -4.37 2.48
N VAL A 21 3.90 -4.77 3.73
CA VAL A 21 3.39 -6.01 4.31
C VAL A 21 2.50 -5.67 5.48
N TYR A 22 1.31 -6.26 5.53
CA TYR A 22 0.37 -6.15 6.63
C TYR A 22 0.19 -7.50 7.30
N ASP A 23 0.09 -7.49 8.63
CA ASP A 23 -0.20 -8.68 9.45
C ASP A 23 -1.70 -9.07 9.38
N GLU A 24 -2.07 -10.13 10.09
CA GLU A 24 -3.44 -10.65 10.13
C GLU A 24 -4.48 -9.66 10.71
N ASN A 25 -4.02 -8.59 11.38
CA ASN A 25 -4.86 -7.53 11.93
C ASN A 25 -4.91 -6.30 11.01
N ASP A 26 -4.44 -6.42 9.76
CA ASP A 26 -4.30 -5.35 8.78
C ASP A 26 -3.43 -4.19 9.30
N ARG A 27 -2.48 -4.50 10.20
CA ARG A 27 -1.46 -3.58 10.70
C ARG A 27 -0.21 -3.70 9.87
N LEU A 28 0.36 -2.56 9.50
CA LEU A 28 1.60 -2.51 8.75
C LEU A 28 2.71 -3.20 9.56
N ALA A 29 3.30 -4.25 9.00
CA ALA A 29 4.44 -4.97 9.56
C ALA A 29 5.76 -4.48 8.93
N TYR A 30 5.72 -4.12 7.64
CA TYR A 30 6.87 -3.58 6.91
C TYR A 30 6.42 -2.66 5.78
N ALA A 31 7.22 -1.64 5.49
CA ALA A 31 7.10 -0.83 4.27
C ALA A 31 8.48 -0.33 3.87
N ASN A 32 8.79 -0.41 2.58
CA ASN A 32 10.02 0.14 2.03
C ASN A 32 9.94 1.67 1.94
N GLN A 33 11.09 2.32 1.69
CA GLN A 33 11.18 3.77 1.61
C GLN A 33 10.19 4.40 0.61
N LYS A 34 10.04 3.83 -0.60
CA LYS A 34 9.12 4.36 -1.62
C LYS A 34 7.66 4.34 -1.16
N TYR A 35 7.21 3.25 -0.55
CA TYR A 35 5.86 3.16 0.00
C TYR A 35 5.66 4.18 1.13
N ARG A 36 6.62 4.28 2.06
CA ARG A 36 6.54 5.24 3.16
C ARG A 36 6.44 6.67 2.67
N GLN A 37 7.20 7.03 1.65
CA GLN A 37 7.16 8.36 1.03
C GLN A 37 5.81 8.65 0.37
N ALA A 38 5.29 7.70 -0.42
CA ALA A 38 4.01 7.88 -1.13
C ALA A 38 2.82 8.04 -0.19
N PHE A 39 2.83 7.33 0.94
CA PHE A 39 1.74 7.30 1.91
C PHE A 39 2.06 8.04 3.22
N PHE A 40 3.11 8.86 3.20
CA PHE A 40 3.49 9.78 4.29
C PHE A 40 3.56 9.10 5.66
N LEU A 41 4.22 7.95 5.70
CA LEU A 41 4.52 7.19 6.92
C LEU A 41 5.85 7.66 7.51
N GLU A 42 5.85 7.93 8.81
CA GLU A 42 7.08 8.11 9.57
C GLU A 42 7.90 6.80 9.60
N PRO A 43 9.24 6.87 9.80
CA PRO A 43 10.11 5.69 9.77
C PRO A 43 9.67 4.56 10.71
N ASP A 44 9.24 4.90 11.93
CA ASP A 44 8.84 3.96 12.97
C ASP A 44 7.30 3.82 13.10
N ALA A 45 6.55 4.31 12.11
CA ALA A 45 5.09 4.19 12.10
C ALA A 45 4.66 2.85 11.50
N TYR A 46 3.76 2.17 12.22
CA TYR A 46 3.16 0.89 11.88
C TYR A 46 1.63 0.92 12.13
N PRO A 47 0.88 1.80 11.44
CA PRO A 47 -0.56 1.93 11.63
C PRO A 47 -1.30 0.74 11.00
N THR A 48 -2.57 0.59 11.35
CA THR A 48 -3.50 -0.18 10.53
C THR A 48 -3.68 0.48 9.16
N TRP A 49 -4.02 -0.31 8.14
CA TRP A 49 -4.36 0.24 6.82
C TRP A 49 -5.48 1.28 6.92
N ALA A 50 -6.48 1.05 7.78
CA ALA A 50 -7.56 2.00 8.00
C ALA A 50 -7.09 3.35 8.57
N GLU A 51 -6.18 3.34 9.55
CA GLU A 51 -5.56 4.54 10.10
C GLU A 51 -4.72 5.27 9.04
N LEU A 52 -3.95 4.52 8.25
CA LEU A 52 -3.14 5.06 7.16
C LEU A 52 -4.00 5.80 6.12
N MET A 53 -5.05 5.14 5.62
CA MET A 53 -5.93 5.71 4.60
C MET A 53 -6.68 6.92 5.14
N ARG A 54 -7.16 6.86 6.39
CA ARG A 54 -7.87 7.98 7.03
C ARG A 54 -6.97 9.21 7.19
N SER A 55 -5.75 9.02 7.68
CA SER A 55 -4.76 10.11 7.82
C SER A 55 -4.41 10.75 6.48
N ASN A 56 -4.16 9.92 5.45
CA ASN A 56 -3.85 10.39 4.11
C ASN A 56 -5.02 11.14 3.46
N TYR A 57 -6.25 10.61 3.59
CA TYR A 57 -7.46 11.24 3.08
C TYR A 57 -7.66 12.64 3.66
N HIS A 58 -7.61 12.79 4.99
CA HIS A 58 -7.80 14.09 5.63
C HIS A 58 -6.73 15.12 5.25
N ALA A 59 -5.50 14.66 4.99
CA ALA A 59 -4.40 15.50 4.54
C ALA A 59 -4.32 15.69 3.02
N ARG A 60 -5.26 15.11 2.24
CA ARG A 60 -5.28 15.14 0.76
C ARG A 60 -3.94 14.73 0.14
N ARG A 61 -3.44 13.59 0.59
CA ARG A 61 -2.15 13.01 0.19
C ARG A 61 -2.30 11.49 0.06
N GLY A 62 -1.33 10.79 -0.53
CA GLY A 62 -1.49 9.36 -0.85
C GLY A 62 -2.57 9.12 -1.90
N THR A 63 -3.30 8.00 -1.82
CA THR A 63 -4.38 7.63 -2.77
C THR A 63 -5.47 8.68 -2.86
N VAL A 64 -5.88 9.01 -4.08
CA VAL A 64 -7.04 9.86 -4.33
C VAL A 64 -8.31 9.06 -4.10
N ILE A 65 -9.13 9.51 -3.16
CA ILE A 65 -10.42 8.87 -2.84
C ILE A 65 -11.54 9.86 -3.11
N ASN A 66 -12.21 9.68 -4.24
CA ASN A 66 -13.37 10.48 -4.63
C ASN A 66 -14.65 9.86 -4.07
N SER A 67 -14.83 9.95 -2.75
CA SER A 67 -16.07 9.55 -2.07
C SER A 67 -16.72 10.74 -1.35
N PRO A 68 -18.05 10.94 -1.47
CA PRO A 68 -18.77 11.94 -0.70
C PRO A 68 -18.85 11.60 0.80
N ASP A 69 -18.71 10.32 1.15
CA ASP A 69 -18.61 9.83 2.52
C ASP A 69 -17.41 8.89 2.63
N PHE A 70 -16.34 9.37 3.24
CA PHE A 70 -15.10 8.62 3.41
C PHE A 70 -15.26 7.43 4.37
N GLU A 71 -16.01 7.58 5.46
CA GLU A 71 -16.14 6.50 6.45
C GLU A 71 -17.00 5.35 5.89
N LEU A 72 -18.02 5.66 5.11
CA LEU A 72 -18.77 4.65 4.37
C LEU A 72 -17.89 3.94 3.33
N TRP A 73 -17.08 4.69 2.58
CA TRP A 73 -16.10 4.12 1.64
C TRP A 73 -15.11 3.20 2.37
N LEU A 74 -14.57 3.65 3.50
CA LEU A 74 -13.57 2.92 4.27
C LEU A 74 -14.14 1.61 4.81
N LYS A 75 -15.33 1.66 5.44
CA LYS A 75 -16.05 0.47 5.91
C LYS A 75 -16.31 -0.53 4.77
N SER A 76 -16.74 -0.01 3.62
CA SER A 76 -17.04 -0.83 2.45
C SER A 76 -15.78 -1.48 1.87
N THR A 77 -14.65 -0.76 1.85
CA THR A 77 -13.36 -1.30 1.41
C THR A 77 -12.82 -2.33 2.39
N LEU A 78 -12.86 -2.07 3.70
CA LEU A 78 -12.45 -3.03 4.74
C LEU A 78 -13.24 -4.34 4.65
N SER A 79 -14.53 -4.28 4.30
CA SER A 79 -15.36 -5.48 4.12
C SER A 79 -14.97 -6.36 2.93
N ARG A 80 -14.11 -5.87 2.02
CA ARG A 80 -13.70 -6.55 0.78
C ARG A 80 -12.19 -6.83 0.74
N ARG A 81 -11.39 -5.97 1.38
CA ARG A 81 -9.94 -6.12 1.54
C ARG A 81 -9.62 -7.47 2.18
N GLY A 82 -8.57 -8.14 1.70
CA GLY A 82 -8.14 -9.43 2.25
C GLY A 82 -8.94 -10.65 1.79
N LYS A 83 -10.09 -10.49 1.12
CA LYS A 83 -11.00 -11.61 0.80
C LYS A 83 -10.70 -12.36 -0.49
N ILE A 84 -9.91 -11.76 -1.38
CA ILE A 84 -9.50 -12.38 -2.63
C ILE A 84 -8.00 -12.67 -2.52
N PRO A 85 -7.53 -13.91 -2.76
CA PRO A 85 -6.12 -14.27 -2.58
C PRO A 85 -5.15 -13.42 -3.41
N TYR A 86 -5.60 -12.95 -4.57
CA TYR A 86 -4.83 -12.04 -5.41
C TYR A 86 -5.75 -11.01 -6.08
N ARG A 87 -5.32 -9.74 -6.07
CA ARG A 87 -6.01 -8.64 -6.74
C ARG A 87 -4.98 -7.73 -7.41
N ALA A 88 -5.32 -7.20 -8.58
CA ALA A 88 -4.57 -6.14 -9.25
C ALA A 88 -5.52 -5.01 -9.68
N PHE A 89 -5.08 -3.76 -9.55
CA PHE A 89 -5.88 -2.58 -9.92
C PHE A 89 -4.99 -1.35 -10.07
N GLU A 90 -5.50 -0.36 -10.82
CA GLU A 90 -4.86 0.93 -10.96
C GLU A 90 -5.39 1.92 -9.91
N THR A 91 -4.53 2.81 -9.41
CA THR A 91 -4.90 3.88 -8.50
C THR A 91 -4.06 5.12 -8.77
N ASP A 92 -4.68 6.29 -8.74
CA ASP A 92 -3.99 7.57 -8.72
C ASP A 92 -3.66 7.97 -7.28
N ILE A 93 -2.56 8.71 -7.13
CA ILE A 93 -2.15 9.34 -5.88
C ILE A 93 -2.02 10.86 -6.06
N HIS A 94 -2.15 11.60 -4.97
CA HIS A 94 -2.26 13.06 -4.98
C HIS A 94 -1.05 13.82 -5.56
N ASP A 95 0.11 13.16 -5.71
CA ASP A 95 1.29 13.76 -6.35
C ASP A 95 1.27 13.65 -7.89
N GLY A 96 0.18 13.14 -8.46
CA GLY A 96 -0.05 13.04 -9.90
C GLY A 96 0.35 11.71 -10.51
N ARG A 97 1.01 10.81 -9.75
CA ARG A 97 1.38 9.49 -10.25
C ARG A 97 0.19 8.55 -10.32
N TRP A 98 0.26 7.64 -11.30
CA TRP A 98 -0.62 6.47 -11.41
C TRP A 98 0.17 5.23 -11.04
N LEU A 99 -0.38 4.44 -10.13
CA LEU A 99 0.22 3.19 -9.66
C LEU A 99 -0.60 2.00 -10.17
N PHE A 100 0.09 0.98 -10.67
CA PHE A 100 -0.47 -0.36 -10.80
C PHE A 100 -0.19 -1.13 -9.52
N MET A 101 -1.22 -1.39 -8.73
CA MET A 101 -1.15 -2.02 -7.41
C MET A 101 -1.57 -3.49 -7.50
N THR A 102 -0.84 -4.36 -6.81
CA THR A 102 -1.17 -5.77 -6.61
C THR A 102 -1.19 -6.08 -5.11
N GLU A 103 -2.17 -6.88 -4.69
CA GLU A 103 -2.31 -7.38 -3.33
C GLU A 103 -2.38 -8.91 -3.39
N THR A 104 -1.52 -9.58 -2.61
CA THR A 104 -1.55 -11.03 -2.39
C THR A 104 -1.82 -11.29 -0.92
N VAL A 105 -2.75 -12.19 -0.63
CA VAL A 105 -3.17 -12.55 0.74
C VAL A 105 -2.94 -14.03 0.93
N ASP A 106 -2.31 -14.41 2.06
CA ASP A 106 -2.12 -15.82 2.41
C ASP A 106 -3.25 -16.36 3.30
N GLU A 107 -3.14 -17.63 3.68
CA GLU A 107 -4.14 -18.34 4.50
C GLU A 107 -4.19 -17.83 5.95
N ASP A 108 -3.10 -17.25 6.45
CA ASP A 108 -2.99 -16.67 7.79
C ASP A 108 -3.52 -15.22 7.84
N GLY A 109 -3.93 -14.67 6.69
CA GLY A 109 -4.49 -13.32 6.57
C GLY A 109 -3.44 -12.22 6.42
N TRP A 110 -2.16 -12.58 6.24
CA TRP A 110 -1.12 -11.62 5.93
C TRP A 110 -1.29 -11.12 4.50
N MET A 111 -0.96 -9.84 4.28
CA MET A 111 -1.07 -9.23 2.96
C MET A 111 0.26 -8.66 2.49
N PHE A 112 0.68 -9.08 1.31
CA PHE A 112 1.76 -8.50 0.54
C PHE A 112 1.20 -7.51 -0.49
N CYS A 113 1.55 -6.24 -0.34
CA CYS A 113 1.11 -5.15 -1.21
C CYS A 113 2.30 -4.60 -2.01
N LEU A 114 2.18 -4.59 -3.33
CA LEU A 114 3.22 -4.12 -4.25
C LEU A 114 2.60 -3.16 -5.28
N ALA A 115 3.28 -2.06 -5.57
CA ALA A 115 2.90 -1.16 -6.64
C ALA A 115 4.09 -0.79 -7.54
N THR A 116 3.79 -0.44 -8.79
CA THR A 116 4.72 0.17 -9.74
C THR A 116 4.11 1.44 -10.31
N ASP A 117 4.94 2.45 -10.53
CA ASP A 117 4.53 3.66 -11.25
C ASP A 117 4.30 3.34 -12.74
N ILE A 118 3.11 3.66 -13.24
CA ILE A 118 2.68 3.48 -14.62
C ILE A 118 2.32 4.82 -15.29
N THR A 119 2.71 5.94 -14.70
CA THR A 119 2.35 7.29 -15.18
C THR A 119 2.74 7.47 -16.64
N ASP A 120 3.98 7.13 -17.00
CA ASP A 120 4.50 7.27 -18.37
C ASP A 120 3.86 6.30 -19.37
N LEU A 121 3.28 5.19 -18.91
CA LEU A 121 2.59 4.22 -19.77
C LEU A 121 1.17 4.66 -20.16
N ARG A 122 0.66 5.71 -19.50
CA ARG A 122 -0.66 6.29 -19.76
C ARG A 122 -0.59 7.54 -20.64
N ALA A 123 0.61 8.02 -20.97
CA ALA A 123 0.86 9.20 -21.79
C ALA A 123 0.66 8.96 -23.30
#